data_AF-A0A0F0HAF9-F1
#
_entry.id   AF-A0A0F0HAF9-F1
#
_cell.length_a   1.000
_cell.length_b   1.000
_cell.length_c   1.000
_cell.angle_alpha   90.00
_cell.angle_beta   90.00
_cell.angle_gamma   90.00
#
_symmetry.space_group_name_H-M   'P 1'
#
loop_
_entity.id
_entity.type
_entity.pdbx_description
1 polymer ?
#
loop_
_entity_poly.entity_id
_entity_poly.type
_entity_poly.pdbx_seq_one_letter_code
_entity_poly.pdbx_strand_id
1 'polypeptide(L)'
;MSLSRRTLLSTALAAPAFKFLPASPPGDVVGKITVGYQGWFACRGDSSPIDGWWHWNNNWSQPPAPPTSSVRVWPDVREYARTYQTAFANLNDGRPATLFSSYDRQTVDVHFAWMRDNGCDTAALQRFNPTGGEGPIRDAVTAHVRSAAEATGRKFYLMYDVTDWLNMQPEIKADWQNKMSSYVNSPAYARQNGKPVVGIWGFGFNEANKPWGPEPCQDVINWFKARGCYVMGGVPTHWRLEGEDSRKGFASVYRSFDMISPWMVGRVNNIAESDHFHTNINGPDQDECNRLEIDYQPCVLPGDVAQRQRLHGDFMWRQFYNMVRLGVQGIYISMFDEFNEGNQICKTAETQADVPAGSGYLALDEDGTRCSADYYLRLTNDGGRMLKGQIPLTPARPTQPVLGGPPAPDVDLAAGKPTQQSSQTQHYGSGHVVDNDPRSYWESANNAFPQWVQVDLGTPAAPGRAVLTLPPDPAWGRRTQVIAVESSSDGQSFSVLKPAAGYEFDPATGNAVTLQLPGSEVRYVRLAFTSNTGWPAGQLSGLKLFT
;
A
#
# COMPACT_ATOMS: atom_id res chain seq x y z
N MET A 1 -50.66 17.91 -53.60
CA MET A 1 -49.66 16.84 -53.30
C MET A 1 -48.32 17.37 -53.80
N SER A 2 -47.20 17.40 -53.09
CA SER A 2 -46.72 16.60 -51.97
C SER A 2 -45.81 17.40 -51.02
N LEU A 3 -45.59 16.80 -49.85
CA LEU A 3 -45.00 17.30 -48.61
C LEU A 3 -43.55 17.82 -48.68
N SER A 4 -43.31 18.83 -47.83
CA SER A 4 -42.04 19.37 -47.38
C SER A 4 -41.40 18.50 -46.29
N ARG A 5 -40.08 18.27 -46.36
CA ARG A 5 -39.28 17.69 -45.26
C ARG A 5 -38.59 18.81 -44.50
N ARG A 6 -39.07 19.07 -43.28
CA ARG A 6 -38.35 19.82 -42.24
C ARG A 6 -37.25 18.94 -41.66
N THR A 7 -36.01 19.42 -41.71
CA THR A 7 -34.89 18.87 -40.92
C THR A 7 -34.82 19.67 -39.62
N LEU A 8 -35.03 18.98 -38.49
CA LEU A 8 -34.86 19.52 -37.14
C LEU A 8 -33.38 19.74 -36.84
N LEU A 9 -33.01 20.99 -36.54
CA LEU A 9 -31.77 21.33 -35.84
C LEU A 9 -31.97 21.02 -34.35
N SER A 10 -31.38 19.94 -33.84
CA SER A 10 -31.22 19.75 -32.40
C SER A 10 -29.95 20.45 -31.96
N THR A 11 -30.10 21.57 -31.25
CA THR A 11 -29.02 22.19 -30.47
C THR A 11 -28.65 21.26 -29.32
N ALA A 12 -27.53 20.55 -29.45
CA ALA A 12 -26.89 19.89 -28.32
C ALA A 12 -26.27 20.99 -27.44
N LEU A 13 -26.88 21.24 -26.28
CA LEU A 13 -26.26 21.98 -25.19
C LEU A 13 -25.02 21.19 -24.75
N ALA A 14 -23.84 21.70 -25.09
CA ALA A 14 -22.59 21.20 -24.53
C ALA A 14 -22.65 21.41 -23.01
N ALA A 15 -22.71 20.32 -22.26
CA ALA A 15 -22.45 20.35 -20.82
C ALA A 15 -21.06 20.97 -20.60
N PRO A 16 -20.89 21.85 -19.60
CA PRO A 16 -19.57 22.37 -19.30
C PRO A 16 -18.68 21.19 -18.90
N ALA A 17 -17.63 20.93 -19.67
CA ALA A 17 -16.55 20.07 -19.22
C ALA A 17 -16.05 20.68 -17.91
N PHE A 18 -16.19 19.94 -16.80
CA PHE A 18 -15.51 20.27 -15.56
C PHE A 18 -14.02 20.36 -15.88
N LYS A 19 -13.50 21.59 -15.96
CA LYS A 19 -12.05 21.81 -15.93
C LYS A 19 -11.61 21.45 -14.52
N PHE A 20 -11.26 20.19 -14.30
CA PHE A 20 -10.37 19.85 -13.21
C PHE A 20 -9.07 20.61 -13.48
N LEU A 21 -8.84 21.68 -12.72
CA LEU A 21 -7.52 22.29 -12.67
C LEU A 21 -6.57 21.21 -12.10
N PRO A 22 -5.41 20.98 -12.73
CA PRO A 22 -4.55 19.89 -12.31
C PRO A 22 -4.00 20.19 -10.90
N ALA A 23 -3.79 19.12 -10.13
CA ALA A 23 -2.95 19.10 -8.95
C ALA A 23 -1.65 19.90 -9.15
N SER A 24 -0.99 20.29 -8.05
CA SER A 24 0.34 20.89 -8.15
C SER A 24 1.24 20.04 -9.07
N PRO A 25 2.10 20.65 -9.89
CA PRO A 25 3.02 19.89 -10.72
C PRO A 25 3.89 18.97 -9.84
N PRO A 26 4.35 17.82 -10.37
CA PRO A 26 5.26 16.94 -9.64
C PRO A 26 6.45 17.71 -9.06
N GLY A 27 6.75 17.45 -7.78
CA GLY A 27 7.81 18.10 -7.02
C GLY A 27 8.49 17.11 -6.09
N ASP A 28 8.93 17.55 -4.92
CA ASP A 28 9.56 16.66 -3.92
C ASP A 28 8.54 15.97 -3.00
N VAL A 29 7.24 16.28 -3.09
CA VAL A 29 6.17 15.54 -2.35
C VAL A 29 4.99 15.15 -3.23
N VAL A 30 4.64 15.93 -4.26
CA VAL A 30 3.63 15.55 -5.26
C VAL A 30 4.26 14.63 -6.31
N GLY A 31 3.60 13.51 -6.57
CA GLY A 31 4.07 12.39 -7.39
C GLY A 31 5.08 11.49 -6.66
N LYS A 32 5.18 11.60 -5.34
CA LYS A 32 6.24 10.97 -4.53
C LYS A 32 5.69 10.08 -3.41
N ILE A 33 6.52 9.12 -3.02
CA ILE A 33 6.39 8.38 -1.76
C ILE A 33 7.17 9.16 -0.69
N THR A 34 6.43 9.71 0.26
CA THR A 34 6.99 10.30 1.48
C THR A 34 6.90 9.27 2.60
N VAL A 35 7.95 9.13 3.42
CA VAL A 35 7.94 8.23 4.59
C VAL A 35 8.01 9.06 5.86
N GLY A 36 7.14 8.79 6.82
CA GLY A 36 7.26 9.35 8.17
C GLY A 36 8.48 8.79 8.87
N TYR A 37 9.40 9.64 9.31
CA TYR A 37 10.68 9.24 9.88
C TYR A 37 10.86 9.87 11.27
N GLN A 38 10.87 9.04 12.30
CA GLN A 38 10.95 9.51 13.68
C GLN A 38 12.38 9.76 14.12
N GLY A 39 13.27 8.81 13.89
CA GLY A 39 14.67 8.91 14.31
C GLY A 39 14.82 9.14 15.82
N TRP A 40 13.97 8.55 16.65
CA TRP A 40 13.84 8.90 18.07
C TRP A 40 14.46 7.92 19.07
N PHE A 41 14.91 6.75 18.61
CA PHE A 41 15.43 5.71 19.47
C PHE A 41 16.82 6.08 19.98
N ALA A 42 17.04 6.01 21.29
CA ALA A 42 18.35 6.23 21.90
C ALA A 42 18.71 5.07 22.84
N CYS A 43 20.01 4.83 23.01
CA CYS A 43 20.52 3.77 23.87
C CYS A 43 21.48 4.34 24.92
N ARG A 44 21.57 3.69 26.08
CA ARG A 44 22.63 4.03 27.04
C ARG A 44 24.01 3.75 26.41
N GLY A 45 24.95 4.71 26.55
CA GLY A 45 26.29 4.61 25.97
C GLY A 45 26.39 5.00 24.49
N ASP A 46 25.33 5.53 23.89
CA ASP A 46 25.32 6.02 22.51
C ASP A 46 25.86 7.44 22.33
N SER A 47 26.35 8.05 23.41
CA SER A 47 26.83 9.44 23.50
C SER A 47 25.77 10.52 23.31
N SER A 48 24.49 10.14 23.20
CA SER A 48 23.39 11.09 23.21
C SER A 48 23.23 11.74 24.59
N PRO A 49 22.74 12.99 24.66
CA PRO A 49 22.48 13.66 25.94
C PRO A 49 21.45 12.97 26.85
N ILE A 50 20.67 12.02 26.32
CA ILE A 50 19.71 11.23 27.11
C ILE A 50 20.43 10.16 27.93
N ASP A 51 21.47 9.52 27.38
CA ASP A 51 22.19 8.40 28.00
C ASP A 51 21.27 7.32 28.63
N GLY A 52 20.27 6.91 27.85
CA GLY A 52 19.21 5.99 28.28
C GLY A 52 18.50 5.34 27.11
N TRP A 53 17.65 4.36 27.41
CA TRP A 53 16.89 3.53 26.46
C TRP A 53 15.58 4.19 26.04
N TRP A 54 15.71 5.36 25.43
CA TRP A 54 14.58 6.19 25.02
C TRP A 54 13.83 5.57 23.84
N HIS A 55 12.50 5.52 23.95
CA HIS A 55 11.57 4.80 23.06
C HIS A 55 11.80 3.27 22.96
N TRP A 56 12.83 2.72 23.57
CA TRP A 56 13.03 1.26 23.69
C TRP A 56 12.46 0.67 24.99
N ASN A 57 12.34 1.45 26.07
CA ASN A 57 11.86 0.98 27.35
C ASN A 57 10.98 2.02 28.06
N ASN A 58 9.87 1.57 28.68
CA ASN A 58 9.02 2.41 29.53
C ASN A 58 9.81 2.99 30.72
N ASN A 59 10.76 2.22 31.26
CA ASN A 59 11.77 2.74 32.17
C ASN A 59 13.10 2.91 31.43
N TRP A 60 13.23 4.04 30.74
CA TRP A 60 14.39 4.40 29.92
C TRP A 60 15.74 4.37 30.68
N SER A 61 15.76 4.38 32.01
CA SER A 61 17.00 4.26 32.79
C SER A 61 17.59 2.83 32.81
N GLN A 62 16.82 1.83 32.35
CA GLN A 62 17.16 0.41 32.38
C GLN A 62 17.23 -0.20 30.98
N PRO A 63 18.14 -1.18 30.74
CA PRO A 63 18.11 -1.94 29.49
C PRO A 63 16.75 -2.61 29.24
N PRO A 64 16.26 -2.64 27.98
CA PRO A 64 15.00 -3.27 27.62
C PRO A 64 15.01 -4.76 27.94
N ALA A 65 13.90 -5.25 28.49
CA ALA A 65 13.59 -6.65 28.73
C ALA A 65 12.07 -6.83 28.86
N PRO A 66 11.52 -8.06 28.81
CA PRO A 66 10.12 -8.28 29.16
C PRO A 66 9.90 -8.02 30.66
N PRO A 67 8.76 -7.44 31.08
CA PRO A 67 7.68 -6.86 30.27
C PRO A 67 7.85 -5.33 30.04
N THR A 68 9.02 -4.75 30.32
CA THR A 68 9.22 -3.30 30.39
C THR A 68 9.50 -2.63 29.05
N SER A 69 9.93 -3.40 28.05
CA SER A 69 10.11 -2.95 26.66
C SER A 69 8.88 -2.21 26.13
N SER A 70 9.10 -1.10 25.44
CA SER A 70 8.03 -0.26 24.85
C SER A 70 7.76 -0.55 23.38
N VAL A 71 8.50 -1.48 22.77
CA VAL A 71 8.30 -1.86 21.35
C VAL A 71 7.44 -3.11 21.22
N ARG A 72 6.71 -3.19 20.11
CA ARG A 72 5.81 -4.30 19.78
C ARG A 72 6.47 -5.40 18.96
N VAL A 73 7.59 -5.09 18.32
CA VAL A 73 8.24 -5.94 17.32
C VAL A 73 9.76 -5.79 17.43
N TRP A 74 10.51 -6.80 16.99
CA TRP A 74 11.97 -6.78 17.06
C TRP A 74 12.60 -6.30 15.74
N PRO A 75 13.49 -5.30 15.75
CA PRO A 75 14.17 -4.82 14.55
C PRO A 75 15.19 -5.86 14.04
N ASP A 76 15.37 -5.88 12.72
CA ASP A 76 16.53 -6.55 12.14
C ASP A 76 17.73 -5.61 12.20
N VAL A 77 18.74 -5.97 12.98
CA VAL A 77 19.93 -5.15 13.21
C VAL A 77 21.19 -5.60 12.45
N ARG A 78 21.07 -6.51 11.49
CA ARG A 78 22.23 -7.15 10.82
C ARG A 78 23.13 -6.19 10.02
N GLU A 79 22.59 -5.07 9.57
CA GLU A 79 23.32 -4.11 8.72
C GLU A 79 23.85 -2.88 9.48
N TYR A 80 23.58 -2.79 10.78
CA TYR A 80 24.09 -1.69 11.60
C TYR A 80 25.51 -2.01 12.07
N ALA A 81 26.43 -1.07 11.87
CA ALA A 81 27.81 -1.25 12.31
C ALA A 81 27.96 -1.18 13.84
N ARG A 82 27.02 -0.51 14.52
CA ARG A 82 27.00 -0.35 15.98
C ARG A 82 25.60 -0.63 16.52
N THR A 83 25.55 -1.48 17.54
CA THR A 83 24.36 -1.80 18.31
C THR A 83 24.69 -1.86 19.81
N TYR A 84 23.66 -1.86 20.64
CA TYR A 84 23.76 -1.79 22.10
C TYR A 84 23.08 -3.00 22.72
N GLN A 85 23.77 -3.61 23.69
CA GLN A 85 23.31 -4.82 24.36
C GLN A 85 22.10 -4.54 25.25
N THR A 86 21.02 -5.31 25.05
CA THR A 86 19.82 -5.26 25.89
C THR A 86 19.89 -6.25 27.06
N ALA A 87 18.88 -6.25 27.92
CA ALA A 87 18.70 -7.26 28.97
C ALA A 87 17.75 -8.40 28.55
N PHE A 88 17.33 -8.45 27.28
CA PHE A 88 16.68 -9.64 26.74
C PHE A 88 17.64 -10.83 26.72
N ALA A 89 17.07 -12.04 26.76
CA ALA A 89 17.81 -13.24 26.38
C ALA A 89 18.31 -13.12 24.93
N ASN A 90 19.31 -13.94 24.56
CA ASN A 90 19.74 -14.06 23.18
C ASN A 90 18.55 -14.35 22.25
N LEU A 91 18.71 -14.03 20.97
CA LEU A 91 17.79 -14.46 19.92
C LEU A 91 17.64 -15.98 19.95
N ASN A 92 16.52 -16.49 19.43
CA ASN A 92 16.24 -17.93 19.43
C ASN A 92 17.31 -18.76 18.69
N ASP A 93 18.10 -18.15 17.80
CA ASP A 93 19.24 -18.80 17.15
C ASP A 93 20.59 -18.66 17.89
N GLY A 94 20.58 -18.04 19.08
CA GLY A 94 21.74 -17.89 19.95
C GLY A 94 22.52 -16.58 19.78
N ARG A 95 22.23 -15.75 18.77
CA ARG A 95 22.88 -14.43 18.62
C ARG A 95 22.49 -13.48 19.77
N PRO A 96 23.34 -12.51 20.15
CA PRO A 96 22.98 -11.51 21.16
C PRO A 96 21.80 -10.61 20.73
N ALA A 97 20.87 -10.36 21.66
CA ALA A 97 19.78 -9.41 21.45
C ALA A 97 20.25 -7.97 21.65
N THR A 98 20.54 -7.28 20.55
CA THR A 98 21.04 -5.89 20.53
C THR A 98 20.09 -4.97 19.75
N LEU A 99 20.11 -3.67 20.04
CA LEU A 99 19.31 -2.64 19.38
C LEU A 99 20.17 -1.49 18.86
N PHE A 100 19.69 -0.76 17.86
CA PHE A 100 20.38 0.42 17.33
C PHE A 100 19.98 1.70 18.09
N SER A 101 20.78 2.76 17.95
CA SER A 101 20.41 4.12 18.34
C SER A 101 20.28 5.01 17.10
N SER A 102 19.18 5.76 16.97
CA SER A 102 18.99 6.77 15.92
C SER A 102 19.90 7.98 16.11
N TYR A 103 20.50 8.16 17.29
CA TYR A 103 21.54 9.18 17.51
C TYR A 103 22.84 8.85 16.77
N ASP A 104 23.18 7.56 16.59
CA ASP A 104 24.36 7.18 15.81
C ASP A 104 24.19 7.56 14.34
N ARG A 105 25.18 8.27 13.78
CA ARG A 105 25.18 8.67 12.37
C ARG A 105 25.02 7.48 11.42
N GLN A 106 25.67 6.35 11.74
CA GLN A 106 25.61 5.14 10.90
C GLN A 106 24.18 4.61 10.75
N THR A 107 23.35 4.72 11.79
CA THR A 107 21.95 4.27 11.76
C THR A 107 21.16 5.05 10.73
N VAL A 108 21.31 6.38 10.74
CA VAL A 108 20.63 7.26 9.77
C VAL A 108 21.14 7.01 8.35
N ASP A 109 22.45 6.80 8.17
CA ASP A 109 23.02 6.48 6.86
C ASP A 109 22.47 5.14 6.31
N VAL A 110 22.37 4.10 7.14
CA VAL A 110 21.75 2.80 6.79
C VAL A 110 20.28 3.00 6.38
N HIS A 111 19.50 3.75 7.16
CA HIS A 111 18.10 4.01 6.86
C HIS A 111 17.91 4.72 5.51
N PHE A 112 18.73 5.73 5.22
CA PHE A 112 18.66 6.47 3.96
C PHE A 112 19.17 5.65 2.76
N ALA A 113 20.13 4.74 2.98
CA ALA A 113 20.53 3.77 1.96
C ALA A 113 19.36 2.85 1.60
N TRP A 114 18.64 2.33 2.60
CA TRP A 114 17.42 1.54 2.36
C TRP A 114 16.33 2.33 1.64
N MET A 115 16.10 3.59 2.00
CA MET A 115 15.16 4.47 1.31
C MET A 115 15.53 4.65 -0.17
N ARG A 116 16.82 4.88 -0.48
CA ARG A 116 17.33 4.99 -1.86
C ARG A 116 17.08 3.70 -2.64
N ASP A 117 17.46 2.57 -2.06
CA ASP A 117 17.42 1.27 -2.72
C ASP A 117 15.98 0.77 -2.97
N ASN A 118 15.01 1.32 -2.23
CA ASN A 118 13.60 0.94 -2.29
C ASN A 118 12.67 2.09 -2.72
N GLY A 119 13.19 3.07 -3.45
CA GLY A 119 12.35 4.07 -4.12
C GLY A 119 11.51 4.97 -3.20
N CYS A 120 11.84 5.05 -1.91
CA CYS A 120 11.30 6.06 -1.01
C CYS A 120 11.92 7.41 -1.42
N ASP A 121 11.11 8.39 -1.79
CA ASP A 121 11.63 9.62 -2.39
C ASP A 121 12.02 10.65 -1.32
N THR A 122 11.20 10.77 -0.27
CA THR A 122 11.26 11.87 0.70
C THR A 122 11.04 11.37 2.12
N ALA A 123 11.88 11.80 3.07
CA ALA A 123 11.69 11.57 4.49
C ALA A 123 11.04 12.78 5.17
N ALA A 124 9.89 12.59 5.80
CA ALA A 124 9.27 13.56 6.70
C ALA A 124 9.85 13.38 8.10
N LEU A 125 10.93 14.10 8.40
CA LEU A 125 11.61 14.00 9.70
C LEU A 125 10.74 14.64 10.78
N GLN A 126 10.22 13.81 11.68
CA GLN A 126 9.39 14.26 12.78
C GLN A 126 10.19 14.94 13.88
N ARG A 127 9.64 16.05 14.37
CA ARG A 127 10.22 16.89 15.40
C ARG A 127 9.17 17.12 16.49
N PHE A 128 9.21 16.27 17.51
CA PHE A 128 8.37 16.33 18.70
C PHE A 128 8.96 17.32 19.69
N ASN A 129 8.13 18.22 20.22
CA ASN A 129 8.41 19.18 21.30
C ASN A 129 9.93 19.46 21.53
N PRO A 130 10.60 20.19 20.61
CA PRO A 130 12.05 20.34 20.60
C PRO A 130 12.59 21.27 21.72
N THR A 131 11.73 21.81 22.57
CA THR A 131 12.12 22.61 23.74
C THR A 131 12.32 21.75 25.00
N GLY A 132 11.82 20.50 24.99
CA GLY A 132 12.00 19.53 26.06
C GLY A 132 13.32 18.74 26.01
N GLY A 133 13.41 17.68 26.81
CA GLY A 133 14.61 16.84 26.93
C GLY A 133 15.04 16.13 25.64
N GLU A 134 14.12 15.92 24.69
CA GLU A 134 14.45 15.34 23.38
C GLU A 134 15.16 16.34 22.44
N GLY A 135 15.00 17.65 22.67
CA GLY A 135 15.46 18.70 21.75
C GLY A 135 16.89 18.52 21.22
N PRO A 136 17.90 18.32 22.09
CA PRO A 136 19.28 18.11 21.66
C PRO A 136 19.49 16.89 20.73
N ILE A 137 18.74 15.79 20.96
CA ILE A 137 18.80 14.62 20.07
C ILE A 137 18.14 14.95 18.74
N ARG A 138 16.99 15.63 18.76
CA ARG A 138 16.31 16.05 17.52
C ARG A 138 17.22 16.94 16.67
N ASP A 139 17.98 17.84 17.29
CA ASP A 139 18.94 18.70 16.59
C ASP A 139 20.05 17.89 15.90
N ALA A 140 20.62 16.91 16.59
CA ALA A 140 21.67 16.05 16.04
C ALA A 140 21.13 15.15 14.90
N VAL A 141 19.96 14.54 15.09
CA VAL A 141 19.33 13.68 14.08
C VAL A 141 18.97 14.48 12.82
N THR A 142 18.52 15.73 12.94
CA THR A 142 18.30 16.60 11.77
C THR A 142 19.60 16.80 10.97
N ALA A 143 20.74 17.01 11.64
CA ALA A 143 22.02 17.16 10.97
C ALA A 143 22.47 15.87 10.24
N HIS A 144 22.20 14.72 10.85
CA HIS A 144 22.45 13.40 10.25
C HIS A 144 21.56 13.18 9.03
N VAL A 145 20.25 13.42 9.16
CA VAL A 145 19.27 13.30 8.07
C VAL A 145 19.63 14.18 6.88
N ARG A 146 19.98 15.45 7.10
CA ARG A 146 20.44 16.34 6.02
C ARG A 146 21.60 15.70 5.24
N SER A 147 22.60 15.24 5.97
CA SER A 147 23.83 14.70 5.38
C SER A 147 23.58 13.37 4.65
N ALA A 148 22.74 12.50 5.21
CA ALA A 148 22.37 11.22 4.61
C ALA A 148 21.48 11.39 3.36
N ALA A 149 20.54 12.34 3.41
CA ALA A 149 19.69 12.71 2.27
C ALA A 149 20.52 13.24 1.09
N GLU A 150 21.47 14.13 1.36
CA GLU A 150 22.43 14.62 0.35
C GLU A 150 23.25 13.47 -0.27
N ALA A 151 23.77 12.56 0.55
CA ALA A 151 24.61 11.44 0.10
C ALA A 151 23.85 10.40 -0.73
N THR A 152 22.54 10.27 -0.53
CA THR A 152 21.69 9.25 -1.16
C THR A 152 20.78 9.80 -2.25
N GLY A 153 20.82 11.12 -2.49
CA GLY A 153 19.90 11.80 -3.40
C GLY A 153 18.43 11.63 -2.99
N ARG A 154 18.16 11.46 -1.70
CA ARG A 154 16.82 11.48 -1.12
C ARG A 154 16.48 12.89 -0.70
N LYS A 155 15.18 13.18 -0.60
CA LYS A 155 14.70 14.45 -0.06
C LYS A 155 14.34 14.31 1.40
N PHE A 156 14.33 15.43 2.13
CA PHE A 156 13.78 15.47 3.47
C PHE A 156 13.09 16.80 3.74
N TYR A 157 12.08 16.80 4.60
CA TYR A 157 11.54 18.02 5.18
C TYR A 157 11.26 17.82 6.66
N LEU A 158 11.07 18.93 7.36
CA LEU A 158 10.77 18.91 8.78
C LEU A 158 9.27 18.86 8.99
N MET A 159 8.83 17.91 9.80
CA MET A 159 7.46 17.75 10.23
C MET A 159 7.39 17.97 11.73
N TYR A 160 6.74 19.03 12.17
CA TYR A 160 6.46 19.23 13.59
C TYR A 160 5.30 18.35 14.01
N ASP A 161 5.51 17.48 15.01
CA ASP A 161 4.41 16.81 15.69
C ASP A 161 4.15 17.55 16.99
N VAL A 162 2.91 18.05 17.12
CA VAL A 162 2.55 18.94 18.22
C VAL A 162 2.04 18.20 19.45
N THR A 163 1.97 16.87 19.43
CA THR A 163 1.52 16.05 20.54
C THR A 163 2.24 16.41 21.85
N ASP A 164 1.47 16.62 22.92
CA ASP A 164 1.97 16.96 24.27
C ASP A 164 2.85 18.22 24.33
N TRP A 165 2.63 19.17 23.41
CA TRP A 165 3.40 20.42 23.32
C TRP A 165 2.56 21.66 23.66
N LEU A 166 2.23 21.83 24.94
CA LEU A 166 1.27 22.87 25.37
C LEU A 166 1.60 24.29 24.86
N ASN A 167 2.87 24.68 24.84
CA ASN A 167 3.32 26.00 24.39
C ASN A 167 3.78 26.02 22.91
N MET A 168 3.24 25.14 22.08
CA MET A 168 3.66 24.94 20.69
C MET A 168 3.64 26.21 19.84
N GLN A 169 2.60 27.06 19.94
CA GLN A 169 2.42 28.21 19.03
C GLN A 169 3.64 29.16 18.96
N PRO A 170 4.18 29.68 20.09
CA PRO A 170 5.40 30.48 20.04
C PRO A 170 6.67 29.64 19.83
N GLU A 171 6.72 28.41 20.36
CA GLU A 171 7.95 27.61 20.37
C GLU A 171 8.27 26.99 19.01
N ILE A 172 7.26 26.59 18.23
CA ILE A 172 7.45 26.12 16.84
C ILE A 172 8.07 27.20 15.96
N LYS A 173 7.65 28.45 16.16
CA LYS A 173 8.15 29.63 15.43
C LYS A 173 9.59 29.93 15.82
N ALA A 174 9.89 29.90 17.12
CA ALA A 174 11.22 30.11 17.64
C ALA A 174 12.19 29.02 17.17
N ASP A 175 11.77 27.76 17.24
CA ASP A 175 12.56 26.62 16.76
C ASP A 175 12.88 26.72 15.26
N TRP A 176 11.87 27.06 14.46
CA TRP A 176 12.08 27.28 13.03
C TRP A 176 13.06 28.41 12.74
N GLN A 177 12.83 29.59 13.32
CA GLN A 177 13.68 30.76 13.09
C GLN A 177 15.11 30.52 13.55
N ASN A 178 15.29 29.96 14.75
CA ASN A 178 16.59 29.90 15.39
C ASN A 178 17.43 28.72 14.93
N LYS A 179 16.80 27.62 14.49
CA LYS A 179 17.51 26.37 14.18
C LYS A 179 17.16 25.84 12.80
N MET A 180 15.89 25.54 12.57
CA MET A 180 15.50 24.65 11.47
C MET A 180 15.51 25.31 10.09
N SER A 181 15.22 26.60 10.00
CA SER A 181 15.20 27.34 8.73
C SER A 181 16.54 27.32 7.99
N SER A 182 17.66 27.14 8.69
CA SER A 182 18.99 27.01 8.09
C SER A 182 19.12 25.80 7.15
N TYR A 183 18.37 24.72 7.41
CA TYR A 183 18.41 23.49 6.63
C TYR A 183 17.75 23.62 5.25
N VAL A 184 16.92 24.65 5.03
CA VAL A 184 16.28 24.94 3.73
C VAL A 184 17.29 25.22 2.61
N ASN A 185 18.53 25.56 2.98
CA ASN A 185 19.64 25.76 2.03
C ASN A 185 20.24 24.44 1.51
N SER A 186 19.94 23.29 2.11
CA SER A 186 20.37 22.00 1.61
C SER A 186 19.70 21.70 0.26
N PRO A 187 20.43 21.19 -0.74
CA PRO A 187 19.82 20.73 -2.00
C PRO A 187 18.88 19.53 -1.82
N ALA A 188 19.02 18.82 -0.70
CA ALA A 188 18.16 17.71 -0.31
C ALA A 188 16.90 18.16 0.45
N TYR A 189 16.77 19.43 0.84
CA TYR A 189 15.55 19.91 1.49
C TYR A 189 14.40 19.91 0.47
N ALA A 190 13.29 19.26 0.80
CA ALA A 190 12.17 19.05 -0.11
C ALA A 190 11.49 20.37 -0.46
N ARG A 191 11.19 20.54 -1.75
CA ARG A 191 10.43 21.68 -2.26
C ARG A 191 9.22 21.24 -3.08
N GLN A 192 8.10 21.93 -2.86
CA GLN A 192 6.90 21.81 -3.69
C GLN A 192 6.52 23.20 -4.18
N ASN A 193 6.26 23.31 -5.48
CA ASN A 193 5.96 24.60 -6.12
C ASN A 193 7.07 25.65 -5.87
N GLY A 194 8.34 25.20 -5.82
CA GLY A 194 9.51 26.03 -5.52
C GLY A 194 9.71 26.41 -4.04
N LYS A 195 8.72 26.14 -3.19
CA LYS A 195 8.70 26.50 -1.77
C LYS A 195 9.23 25.37 -0.89
N PRO A 196 9.99 25.65 0.20
CA PRO A 196 10.37 24.63 1.17
C PRO A 196 9.13 24.02 1.83
N VAL A 197 9.09 22.70 1.90
CA VAL A 197 7.99 21.98 2.55
C VAL A 197 8.18 22.01 4.07
N VAL A 198 7.09 22.27 4.81
CA VAL A 198 7.03 22.11 6.26
C VAL A 198 5.78 21.30 6.59
N GLY A 199 5.93 20.21 7.34
CA GLY A 199 4.82 19.42 7.86
C GLY A 199 4.39 19.90 9.24
N ILE A 200 3.10 19.88 9.52
CA ILE A 200 2.55 20.10 10.86
C ILE A 200 1.53 19.01 11.13
N TRP A 201 1.82 18.17 12.11
CA TRP A 201 1.02 17.04 12.52
C TRP A 201 0.33 17.33 13.86
N GLY A 202 -0.99 17.11 13.93
CA GLY A 202 -1.74 17.12 15.19
C GLY A 202 -2.78 18.25 15.33
N PHE A 203 -2.90 19.17 14.37
CA PHE A 203 -3.94 20.20 14.45
C PHE A 203 -5.33 19.58 14.29
N GLY A 204 -6.23 19.88 15.23
CA GLY A 204 -7.65 19.53 15.17
C GLY A 204 -8.03 18.12 15.63
N PHE A 205 -7.06 17.29 16.03
CA PHE A 205 -7.33 15.99 16.67
C PHE A 205 -8.12 16.15 17.97
N ASN A 206 -9.09 15.26 18.18
CA ASN A 206 -9.96 15.23 19.35
C ASN A 206 -9.32 14.46 20.52
N GLU A 207 -8.15 14.91 20.95
CA GLU A 207 -7.32 14.25 21.97
C GLU A 207 -6.83 15.26 23.02
N ALA A 208 -6.74 14.83 24.29
CA ALA A 208 -6.39 15.71 25.40
C ALA A 208 -4.95 16.28 25.30
N ASN A 209 -4.06 15.56 24.63
CA ASN A 209 -2.67 15.96 24.39
C ASN A 209 -2.52 16.99 23.24
N LYS A 210 -3.63 17.47 22.65
CA LYS A 210 -3.67 18.49 21.59
C LYS A 210 -4.76 19.55 21.90
N PRO A 211 -4.63 20.30 23.02
CA PRO A 211 -5.76 21.02 23.62
C PRO A 211 -6.13 22.35 22.95
N TRP A 212 -5.27 22.93 22.10
CA TRP A 212 -5.45 24.30 21.60
C TRP A 212 -6.69 24.46 20.72
N GLY A 213 -7.22 25.70 20.64
CA GLY A 213 -8.27 26.06 19.70
C GLY A 213 -7.76 26.24 18.26
N PRO A 214 -8.65 26.53 17.30
CA PRO A 214 -8.28 26.73 15.90
C PRO A 214 -7.43 27.99 15.67
N GLU A 215 -7.59 29.04 16.47
CA GLU A 215 -6.86 30.32 16.32
C GLU A 215 -5.33 30.19 16.39
N PRO A 216 -4.73 29.59 17.45
CA PRO A 216 -3.28 29.39 17.49
C PRO A 216 -2.77 28.48 16.37
N CYS A 217 -3.56 27.49 15.95
CA CYS A 217 -3.22 26.60 14.85
C CYS A 217 -3.17 27.36 13.50
N GLN A 218 -4.18 28.18 13.23
CA GLN A 218 -4.26 29.01 12.03
C GLN A 218 -3.12 30.02 11.96
N ASP A 219 -2.77 30.64 13.09
CA ASP A 219 -1.67 31.58 13.19
C ASP A 219 -0.31 30.94 12.84
N VAL A 220 -0.06 29.70 13.29
CA VAL A 220 1.15 28.96 12.90
C VAL A 220 1.20 28.71 11.39
N ILE A 221 0.10 28.24 10.78
CA ILE A 221 0.05 28.00 9.32
C ILE A 221 0.33 29.31 8.56
N ASN A 222 -0.37 30.39 8.91
CA ASN A 222 -0.21 31.70 8.29
C ASN A 222 1.23 32.20 8.41
N TRP A 223 1.86 31.98 9.57
CA TRP A 223 3.22 32.41 9.81
C TRP A 223 4.25 31.69 8.93
N PHE A 224 4.08 30.39 8.68
CA PHE A 224 4.92 29.62 7.75
C PHE A 224 4.66 30.03 6.30
N LYS A 225 3.39 30.18 5.91
CA LYS A 225 3.01 30.65 4.57
C LYS A 225 3.56 32.04 4.26
N ALA A 226 3.52 32.96 5.23
CA ALA A 226 4.11 34.30 5.10
C ALA A 226 5.64 34.29 4.91
N ARG A 227 6.30 33.17 5.22
CA ARG A 227 7.74 32.94 4.98
C ARG A 227 8.00 32.11 3.71
N GLY A 228 6.98 31.96 2.87
CA GLY A 228 7.09 31.26 1.59
C GLY A 228 7.21 29.75 1.72
N CYS A 229 6.81 29.15 2.84
CA CYS A 229 6.76 27.69 2.96
C CYS A 229 5.53 27.11 2.26
N TYR A 230 5.67 25.87 1.79
CA TYR A 230 4.55 24.99 1.42
C TYR A 230 4.19 24.16 2.66
N VAL A 231 2.99 24.34 3.19
CA VAL A 231 2.59 23.79 4.49
C VAL A 231 1.71 22.57 4.31
N MET A 232 2.22 21.41 4.71
CA MET A 232 1.51 20.14 4.74
C MET A 232 0.90 19.90 6.13
N GLY A 233 -0.36 19.49 6.17
CA GLY A 233 -1.10 19.20 7.40
C GLY A 233 -1.33 17.71 7.61
N GLY A 234 -0.80 17.18 8.70
CA GLY A 234 -1.18 15.90 9.29
C GLY A 234 -2.44 16.05 10.14
N VAL A 235 -3.59 15.62 9.61
CA VAL A 235 -4.92 15.94 10.16
C VAL A 235 -5.68 14.68 10.58
N PRO A 236 -6.79 14.81 11.34
CA PRO A 236 -7.69 13.69 11.63
C PRO A 236 -8.34 13.13 10.37
N THR A 237 -8.81 11.88 10.41
CA THR A 237 -9.44 11.28 9.22
C THR A 237 -10.76 11.91 8.84
N HIS A 238 -11.52 12.42 9.81
CA HIS A 238 -12.81 13.07 9.57
C HIS A 238 -12.71 14.60 9.52
N TRP A 239 -11.56 15.14 9.12
CA TRP A 239 -11.30 16.59 9.02
C TRP A 239 -12.33 17.33 8.16
N ARG A 240 -12.84 16.72 7.09
CA ARG A 240 -13.77 17.35 6.15
C ARG A 240 -15.12 17.69 6.79
N LEU A 241 -15.60 16.80 7.66
CA LEU A 241 -16.92 16.89 8.33
C LEU A 241 -16.84 17.31 9.80
N GLU A 242 -15.63 17.38 10.37
CA GLU A 242 -15.38 17.77 11.76
C GLU A 242 -16.11 16.88 12.79
N GLY A 243 -16.01 15.56 12.61
CA GLY A 243 -16.57 14.55 13.51
C GLY A 243 -15.53 13.54 13.98
N GLU A 244 -15.95 12.58 14.81
CA GLU A 244 -15.14 11.46 15.28
C GLU A 244 -13.78 11.88 15.89
N ASP A 245 -12.68 11.67 15.16
CA ASP A 245 -11.33 12.01 15.55
C ASP A 245 -10.96 13.48 15.29
N SER A 246 -11.84 14.26 14.65
CA SER A 246 -11.73 15.70 14.43
C SER A 246 -12.59 16.51 15.41
N ARG A 247 -12.05 17.64 15.86
CA ARG A 247 -12.79 18.68 16.60
C ARG A 247 -13.57 19.59 15.65
N LYS A 248 -14.66 20.19 16.16
CA LYS A 248 -15.43 21.25 15.48
C LYS A 248 -14.69 22.59 15.49
N GLY A 249 -14.88 23.39 14.45
CA GLY A 249 -14.32 24.74 14.31
C GLY A 249 -12.93 24.80 13.68
N PHE A 250 -12.40 23.67 13.20
CA PHE A 250 -11.11 23.54 12.51
C PHE A 250 -11.22 23.52 10.98
N ALA A 251 -12.43 23.57 10.41
CA ALA A 251 -12.68 23.54 8.97
C ALA A 251 -11.82 24.53 8.17
N SER A 252 -11.61 25.75 8.69
CA SER A 252 -10.74 26.76 8.07
C SER A 252 -9.26 26.42 8.20
N VAL A 253 -8.84 25.88 9.35
CA VAL A 253 -7.46 25.44 9.59
C VAL A 253 -7.07 24.38 8.58
N TYR A 254 -7.89 23.34 8.42
CA TYR A 254 -7.62 22.27 7.45
C TYR A 254 -7.52 22.79 6.02
N ARG A 255 -8.48 23.61 5.60
CA ARG A 255 -8.53 24.17 4.23
C ARG A 255 -7.50 25.27 3.98
N SER A 256 -6.69 25.61 4.99
CA SER A 256 -5.59 26.55 4.86
C SER A 256 -4.24 25.89 4.60
N PHE A 257 -4.13 24.55 4.64
CA PHE A 257 -2.92 23.84 4.22
C PHE A 257 -2.76 23.85 2.70
N ASP A 258 -1.53 23.66 2.21
CA ASP A 258 -1.25 23.42 0.79
C ASP A 258 -1.38 21.93 0.44
N MET A 259 -1.18 21.04 1.41
CA MET A 259 -1.37 19.60 1.29
C MET A 259 -2.00 19.03 2.57
N ILE A 260 -2.88 18.04 2.43
CA ILE A 260 -3.50 17.33 3.55
C ILE A 260 -3.12 15.84 3.53
N SER A 261 -2.75 15.32 4.70
CA SER A 261 -2.50 13.90 4.96
C SER A 261 -3.27 13.44 6.22
N PRO A 262 -4.39 12.71 6.06
CA PRO A 262 -5.14 12.20 7.21
C PRO A 262 -4.46 10.97 7.84
N TRP A 263 -4.38 10.91 9.18
CA TRP A 263 -3.73 9.80 9.91
C TRP A 263 -4.51 8.49 9.85
N MET A 264 -3.90 7.40 9.38
CA MET A 264 -4.62 6.14 9.23
C MET A 264 -4.29 5.07 10.29
N VAL A 265 -3.20 5.23 11.06
CA VAL A 265 -2.83 4.22 12.06
C VAL A 265 -3.90 4.16 13.16
N GLY A 266 -4.37 2.94 13.45
CA GLY A 266 -5.48 2.69 14.37
C GLY A 266 -6.86 3.09 13.83
N ARG A 267 -7.00 3.43 12.55
CA ARG A 267 -8.29 3.74 11.90
C ARG A 267 -8.79 2.63 10.96
N VAL A 268 -7.86 1.82 10.45
CA VAL A 268 -8.15 0.62 9.65
C VAL A 268 -7.28 -0.53 10.13
N ASN A 269 -7.86 -1.72 10.23
CA ASN A 269 -7.19 -2.91 10.78
C ASN A 269 -7.15 -4.09 9.80
N ASN A 270 -7.88 -4.00 8.69
CA ASN A 270 -7.97 -5.06 7.69
C ASN A 270 -8.36 -4.51 6.30
N ILE A 271 -8.30 -5.37 5.30
CA ILE A 271 -8.58 -5.07 3.88
C ILE A 271 -10.01 -4.50 3.70
N ALA A 272 -11.01 -5.08 4.37
CA ALA A 272 -12.40 -4.65 4.22
C ALA A 272 -12.62 -3.23 4.79
N GLU A 273 -12.01 -2.92 5.93
CA GLU A 273 -12.02 -1.57 6.50
C GLU A 273 -11.28 -0.58 5.60
N SER A 274 -10.16 -0.97 4.99
CA SER A 274 -9.47 -0.13 3.99
C SER A 274 -10.36 0.21 2.79
N ASP A 275 -11.14 -0.76 2.28
CA ASP A 275 -12.07 -0.54 1.17
C ASP A 275 -13.26 0.34 1.55
N HIS A 276 -13.76 0.16 2.76
CA HIS A 276 -14.77 1.04 3.33
C HIS A 276 -14.24 2.47 3.44
N PHE A 277 -13.03 2.66 3.96
CA PHE A 277 -12.40 3.96 4.11
C PHE A 277 -12.17 4.66 2.78
N HIS A 278 -11.65 3.92 1.79
CA HIS A 278 -11.48 4.41 0.43
C HIS A 278 -12.79 4.99 -0.12
N THR A 279 -13.88 4.26 0.05
CA THR A 279 -15.18 4.62 -0.53
C THR A 279 -15.85 5.77 0.20
N ASN A 280 -15.84 5.75 1.54
CA ASN A 280 -16.69 6.64 2.34
C ASN A 280 -15.95 7.86 2.89
N ILE A 281 -14.62 7.81 2.98
CA ILE A 281 -13.80 8.88 3.55
C ILE A 281 -12.82 9.43 2.51
N ASN A 282 -11.91 8.62 1.98
CA ASN A 282 -10.86 9.12 1.08
C ASN A 282 -11.42 9.68 -0.23
N GLY A 283 -12.44 9.03 -0.82
CA GLY A 283 -13.10 9.51 -2.04
C GLY A 283 -13.63 10.94 -1.89
N PRO A 284 -14.57 11.18 -0.96
CA PRO A 284 -15.08 12.52 -0.68
C PRO A 284 -14.02 13.54 -0.24
N ASP A 285 -12.96 13.10 0.44
CA ASP A 285 -11.84 13.96 0.82
C ASP A 285 -11.00 14.39 -0.39
N GLN A 286 -10.73 13.48 -1.32
CA GLN A 286 -10.05 13.78 -2.58
C GLN A 286 -10.87 14.76 -3.42
N ASP A 287 -12.20 14.59 -3.49
CA ASP A 287 -13.09 15.51 -4.21
C ASP A 287 -13.04 16.93 -3.63
N GLU A 288 -13.05 17.06 -2.29
CA GLU A 288 -12.92 18.34 -1.62
C GLU A 288 -11.55 18.97 -1.85
N CYS A 289 -10.47 18.18 -1.78
CA CYS A 289 -9.11 18.65 -2.05
C CYS A 289 -8.97 19.14 -3.50
N ASN A 290 -9.51 18.40 -4.47
CA ASN A 290 -9.54 18.82 -5.87
C ASN A 290 -10.32 20.13 -6.07
N ARG A 291 -11.47 20.28 -5.41
CA ARG A 291 -12.31 21.48 -5.48
C ARG A 291 -11.62 22.73 -4.90
N LEU A 292 -10.75 22.52 -3.91
CA LEU A 292 -10.06 23.60 -3.18
C LEU A 292 -8.61 23.82 -3.62
N GLU A 293 -8.11 23.05 -4.59
CA GLU A 293 -6.73 23.10 -5.04
C GLU A 293 -5.73 22.80 -3.91
N ILE A 294 -6.07 21.84 -3.04
CA ILE A 294 -5.21 21.31 -1.99
C ILE A 294 -4.68 19.96 -2.47
N ASP A 295 -3.37 19.72 -2.37
CA ASP A 295 -2.83 18.40 -2.72
C ASP A 295 -3.20 17.38 -1.64
N TYR A 296 -3.61 16.17 -2.03
CA TYR A 296 -3.98 15.10 -1.11
C TYR A 296 -2.89 14.01 -1.08
N GLN A 297 -2.39 13.73 0.12
CA GLN A 297 -1.35 12.74 0.39
C GLN A 297 -1.80 11.80 1.52
N PRO A 298 -2.70 10.84 1.25
CA PRO A 298 -3.19 9.94 2.30
C PRO A 298 -2.12 8.97 2.80
N CYS A 299 -2.30 8.52 4.04
CA CYS A 299 -1.44 7.50 4.64
C CYS A 299 -1.69 6.11 4.05
N VAL A 300 -0.60 5.36 3.85
CA VAL A 300 -0.58 3.91 3.63
C VAL A 300 0.27 3.29 4.73
N LEU A 301 -0.24 2.27 5.42
CA LEU A 301 0.45 1.60 6.54
C LEU A 301 0.66 0.10 6.28
N PRO A 302 1.76 -0.49 6.77
CA PRO A 302 1.98 -1.93 6.68
C PRO A 302 1.04 -2.74 7.58
N GLY A 303 0.61 -2.17 8.72
CA GLY A 303 -0.14 -2.85 9.77
C GLY A 303 0.74 -3.31 10.95
N ASP A 304 0.16 -3.38 12.15
CA ASP A 304 0.83 -3.86 13.36
C ASP A 304 1.10 -5.37 13.26
N VAL A 305 2.39 -5.75 13.29
CA VAL A 305 2.83 -7.16 13.31
C VAL A 305 2.23 -7.90 14.49
N ALA A 306 2.21 -7.29 15.68
CA ALA A 306 1.73 -7.92 16.91
C ALA A 306 0.21 -8.19 16.86
N GLN A 307 -0.52 -7.49 16.00
CA GLN A 307 -1.95 -7.69 15.75
C GLN A 307 -2.25 -8.50 14.49
N ARG A 308 -1.22 -9.02 13.80
CA ARG A 308 -1.35 -9.86 12.61
C ARG A 308 -2.10 -9.18 11.45
N GLN A 309 -1.97 -7.86 11.35
CA GLN A 309 -2.67 -7.05 10.33
C GLN A 309 -1.99 -7.12 8.96
N ARG A 310 -0.72 -7.52 8.95
CA ARG A 310 0.18 -7.40 7.80
C ARG A 310 -0.22 -8.28 6.63
N LEU A 311 -0.74 -9.48 6.90
CA LEU A 311 -1.19 -10.47 5.91
C LEU A 311 -0.16 -10.60 4.78
N HIS A 312 1.10 -10.85 5.14
CA HIS A 312 2.24 -10.91 4.22
C HIS A 312 2.22 -9.84 3.11
N GLY A 313 1.81 -8.61 3.44
CA GLY A 313 1.81 -7.42 2.59
C GLY A 313 0.51 -7.13 1.87
N ASP A 314 -0.47 -8.02 1.88
CA ASP A 314 -1.73 -7.84 1.16
C ASP A 314 -2.55 -6.67 1.73
N PHE A 315 -2.48 -6.44 3.05
CA PHE A 315 -3.13 -5.29 3.68
C PHE A 315 -2.57 -3.94 3.22
N MET A 316 -1.24 -3.82 3.13
CA MET A 316 -0.59 -2.60 2.64
C MET A 316 -0.79 -2.42 1.13
N TRP A 317 -0.71 -3.51 0.35
CA TRP A 317 -0.90 -3.45 -1.10
C TRP A 317 -2.31 -3.01 -1.46
N ARG A 318 -3.34 -3.46 -0.72
CA ARG A 318 -4.71 -3.00 -0.94
C ARG A 318 -4.84 -1.49 -0.77
N GLN A 319 -4.19 -0.93 0.24
CA GLN A 319 -4.18 0.51 0.47
C GLN A 319 -3.47 1.25 -0.68
N PHE A 320 -2.32 0.77 -1.15
CA PHE A 320 -1.67 1.33 -2.35
C PHE A 320 -2.61 1.32 -3.56
N TYR A 321 -3.24 0.17 -3.85
CA TYR A 321 -4.20 0.06 -4.95
C TYR A 321 -5.36 1.06 -4.80
N ASN A 322 -5.92 1.17 -3.59
CA ASN A 322 -6.99 2.10 -3.26
C ASN A 322 -6.57 3.56 -3.46
N MET A 323 -5.40 3.97 -2.99
CA MET A 323 -4.97 5.37 -3.10
C MET A 323 -4.58 5.70 -4.54
N VAL A 324 -3.90 4.81 -5.27
CA VAL A 324 -3.52 5.08 -6.67
C VAL A 324 -4.75 5.13 -7.58
N ARG A 325 -5.72 4.21 -7.43
CA ARG A 325 -6.96 4.25 -8.24
C ARG A 325 -7.84 5.47 -7.96
N LEU A 326 -7.72 6.05 -6.76
CA LEU A 326 -8.39 7.29 -6.39
C LEU A 326 -7.77 8.52 -7.07
N GLY A 327 -6.52 8.43 -7.54
CA GLY A 327 -5.82 9.53 -8.22
C GLY A 327 -5.14 10.51 -7.27
N VAL A 328 -4.68 10.05 -6.11
CA VAL A 328 -4.03 10.87 -5.08
C VAL A 328 -2.73 11.51 -5.60
N GLN A 329 -2.38 12.67 -5.04
CA GLN A 329 -1.24 13.47 -5.49
C GLN A 329 0.07 12.98 -4.89
N GLY A 330 0.05 12.26 -3.78
CA GLY A 330 1.21 11.62 -3.18
C GLY A 330 0.77 10.53 -2.21
N ILE A 331 1.72 9.78 -1.66
CA ILE A 331 1.44 8.81 -0.60
C ILE A 331 2.39 9.07 0.57
N TYR A 332 1.84 9.09 1.77
CA TYR A 332 2.60 9.12 3.02
C TYR A 332 2.66 7.72 3.62
N ILE A 333 3.84 7.17 3.86
CA ILE A 333 3.99 5.91 4.58
C ILE A 333 4.01 6.20 6.07
N SER A 334 3.01 5.67 6.76
CA SER A 334 2.95 5.65 8.22
C SER A 334 3.27 4.23 8.69
N MET A 335 4.54 3.87 8.95
CA MET A 335 5.72 4.76 9.11
C MET A 335 7.02 4.07 8.66
N PHE A 336 8.13 4.80 8.58
CA PHE A 336 9.45 4.21 8.37
C PHE A 336 9.87 3.36 9.57
N ASP A 337 10.01 3.94 10.78
CA ASP A 337 10.65 3.34 11.96
C ASP A 337 9.75 3.19 13.21
N GLU A 338 8.42 3.10 13.07
CA GLU A 338 7.47 3.00 14.19
C GLU A 338 7.41 1.60 14.88
N PHE A 339 8.51 1.20 15.54
CA PHE A 339 8.58 -0.06 16.29
C PHE A 339 7.69 -0.07 17.55
N ASN A 340 7.31 1.10 18.07
CA ASN A 340 6.42 1.25 19.23
C ASN A 340 4.97 0.86 18.93
N GLU A 341 4.54 0.97 17.68
CA GLU A 341 3.19 0.60 17.23
C GLU A 341 3.19 -0.59 16.24
N GLY A 342 4.36 -1.10 15.85
CA GLY A 342 4.47 -2.24 14.93
C GLY A 342 4.17 -1.89 13.46
N ASN A 343 4.08 -0.60 13.13
CA ASN A 343 3.68 -0.07 11.82
C ASN A 343 4.88 0.38 10.95
N GLN A 344 6.09 -0.07 11.28
CA GLN A 344 7.31 0.25 10.54
C GLN A 344 7.43 -0.52 9.22
N ILE A 345 7.90 0.13 8.15
CA ILE A 345 8.45 -0.54 6.96
C ILE A 345 9.93 -0.87 7.09
N CYS A 346 10.61 -0.31 8.11
CA CYS A 346 12.00 -0.59 8.46
C CYS A 346 12.24 -2.09 8.68
N LYS A 347 13.48 -2.54 8.43
CA LYS A 347 13.83 -3.96 8.46
C LYS A 347 13.50 -4.57 9.84
N THR A 348 12.73 -5.65 9.80
CA THR A 348 12.13 -6.29 10.98
C THR A 348 12.51 -7.77 10.98
N ALA A 349 12.61 -8.39 12.15
CA ALA A 349 12.89 -9.81 12.32
C ALA A 349 12.07 -10.69 11.35
N GLU A 350 12.75 -11.48 10.53
CA GLU A 350 12.12 -12.28 9.46
C GLU A 350 11.33 -13.45 10.03
N THR A 351 11.94 -14.15 10.99
CA THR A 351 11.42 -15.39 11.55
C THR A 351 11.49 -15.40 13.06
N GLN A 352 10.84 -16.39 13.68
CA GLN A 352 10.99 -16.63 15.12
C GLN A 352 12.45 -16.89 15.55
N ALA A 353 13.35 -17.30 14.66
CA ALA A 353 14.77 -17.43 14.98
C ALA A 353 15.44 -16.07 15.28
N ASP A 354 14.89 -14.98 14.73
CA ASP A 354 15.46 -13.63 14.78
C ASP A 354 14.91 -12.76 15.94
N VAL A 355 14.00 -13.30 16.77
CA VAL A 355 13.46 -12.59 17.94
C VAL A 355 14.11 -13.07 19.24
N PRO A 356 14.19 -12.24 20.30
CA PRO A 356 14.72 -12.65 21.59
C PRO A 356 13.95 -13.82 22.20
N ALA A 357 14.68 -14.80 22.73
CA ALA A 357 14.08 -16.00 23.32
C ALA A 357 13.16 -15.66 24.49
N GLY A 358 11.97 -16.26 24.50
CA GLY A 358 10.97 -16.04 25.54
C GLY A 358 10.35 -14.64 25.58
N SER A 359 10.58 -13.78 24.57
CA SER A 359 10.02 -12.43 24.52
C SER A 359 8.52 -12.38 24.20
N GLY A 360 8.01 -13.39 23.48
CA GLY A 360 6.64 -13.38 22.96
C GLY A 360 6.45 -12.50 21.70
N TYR A 361 7.52 -11.93 21.14
CA TYR A 361 7.41 -11.14 19.92
C TYR A 361 7.07 -12.01 18.70
N LEU A 362 6.21 -11.47 17.84
CA LEU A 362 5.98 -12.00 16.51
C LEU A 362 7.06 -11.48 15.54
N ALA A 363 7.34 -12.27 14.51
CA ALA A 363 8.22 -11.93 13.40
C ALA A 363 7.39 -11.75 12.12
N LEU A 364 8.02 -11.39 11.00
CA LEU A 364 7.29 -11.14 9.74
C LEU A 364 6.62 -12.40 9.18
N ASP A 365 7.09 -13.60 9.53
CA ASP A 365 6.51 -14.89 9.15
C ASP A 365 5.35 -15.36 10.06
N GLU A 366 4.78 -14.46 10.88
CA GLU A 366 3.77 -14.81 11.88
C GLU A 366 2.53 -15.52 11.32
N ASP A 367 2.19 -15.25 10.06
CA ASP A 367 1.07 -15.85 9.34
C ASP A 367 1.44 -17.13 8.55
N GLY A 368 2.67 -17.62 8.72
CA GLY A 368 3.22 -18.79 8.03
C GLY A 368 3.88 -18.48 6.69
N THR A 369 3.79 -17.24 6.19
CA THR A 369 4.45 -16.82 4.95
C THR A 369 5.75 -16.10 5.27
N ARG A 370 6.88 -16.73 4.92
CA ARG A 370 8.19 -16.08 5.12
C ARG A 370 8.26 -14.78 4.33
N CYS A 371 8.64 -13.70 5.01
CA CYS A 371 8.98 -12.41 4.41
C CYS A 371 10.43 -12.05 4.73
N SER A 372 11.20 -11.60 3.74
CA SER A 372 12.55 -11.07 3.99
C SER A 372 12.47 -9.75 4.75
N ALA A 373 13.53 -9.38 5.47
CA ALA A 373 13.47 -8.21 6.36
C ALA A 373 13.21 -6.89 5.60
N ASP A 374 13.63 -6.84 4.33
CA ASP A 374 13.42 -5.71 3.42
C ASP A 374 12.06 -5.71 2.71
N TYR A 375 11.20 -6.69 2.97
CA TYR A 375 10.00 -6.93 2.17
C TYR A 375 9.06 -5.71 2.09
N TYR A 376 8.80 -5.04 3.22
CA TYR A 376 7.92 -3.86 3.25
C TYR A 376 8.55 -2.62 2.60
N LEU A 377 9.88 -2.53 2.54
CA LEU A 377 10.57 -1.52 1.75
C LEU A 377 10.36 -1.80 0.24
N ARG A 378 10.55 -3.06 -0.20
CA ARG A 378 10.31 -3.45 -1.59
C ARG A 378 8.85 -3.27 -2.02
N LEU A 379 7.92 -3.56 -1.11
CA LEU A 379 6.49 -3.35 -1.34
C LEU A 379 6.16 -1.86 -1.51
N THR A 380 6.80 -1.01 -0.70
CA THR A 380 6.73 0.45 -0.84
C THR A 380 7.29 0.93 -2.18
N ASN A 381 8.37 0.33 -2.67
CA ASN A 381 8.92 0.64 -3.99
C ASN A 381 7.90 0.36 -5.10
N ASP A 382 7.30 -0.83 -5.12
CA ASP A 382 6.30 -1.18 -6.15
C ASP A 382 5.04 -0.33 -6.03
N GLY A 383 4.58 0.00 -4.82
CA GLY A 383 3.49 0.95 -4.60
C GLY A 383 3.81 2.34 -5.15
N GLY A 384 5.05 2.81 -4.95
CA GLY A 384 5.56 4.06 -5.53
C GLY A 384 5.67 4.02 -7.05
N ARG A 385 6.09 2.89 -7.62
CA ARG A 385 6.11 2.69 -9.08
C ARG A 385 4.69 2.75 -9.66
N MET A 386 3.70 2.18 -8.95
CA MET A 386 2.29 2.24 -9.35
C MET A 386 1.77 3.68 -9.32
N LEU A 387 2.04 4.44 -8.24
CA LEU A 387 1.70 5.86 -8.15
C LEU A 387 2.30 6.68 -9.30
N LYS A 388 3.54 6.37 -9.70
CA LYS A 388 4.27 7.07 -10.77
C LYS A 388 3.91 6.59 -12.18
N GLY A 389 2.97 5.64 -12.33
CA GLY A 389 2.59 5.05 -13.62
C GLY A 389 3.68 4.20 -14.28
N GLN A 390 4.68 3.75 -13.51
CA GLN A 390 5.79 2.92 -13.99
C GLN A 390 5.43 1.42 -14.04
N ILE A 391 4.39 1.02 -13.32
CA ILE A 391 3.69 -0.27 -13.45
C ILE A 391 2.19 0.01 -13.56
N PRO A 392 1.40 -0.87 -14.21
CA PRO A 392 -0.04 -0.67 -14.31
C PRO A 392 -0.69 -0.69 -12.92
N LEU A 393 -1.80 0.03 -12.79
CA LEU A 393 -2.69 -0.13 -11.65
C LEU A 393 -3.14 -1.59 -11.57
N THR A 394 -2.87 -2.26 -10.46
CA THR A 394 -3.22 -3.68 -10.28
C THR A 394 -3.59 -4.00 -8.84
N PRO A 395 -4.69 -4.75 -8.60
CA PRO A 395 -5.01 -5.25 -7.27
C PRO A 395 -4.12 -6.42 -6.86
N ALA A 396 -3.45 -7.09 -7.81
CA ALA A 396 -2.54 -8.20 -7.53
C ALA A 396 -1.17 -7.66 -7.14
N ARG A 397 -0.66 -8.09 -5.97
CA ARG A 397 0.64 -7.64 -5.44
C ARG A 397 1.80 -8.22 -6.26
N PRO A 398 2.63 -7.39 -6.93
CA PRO A 398 3.76 -7.90 -7.71
C PRO A 398 4.96 -8.29 -6.84
N THR A 399 5.12 -7.63 -5.69
CA THR A 399 6.28 -7.78 -4.80
C THR A 399 6.30 -9.16 -4.15
N GLN A 400 7.35 -9.94 -4.34
CA GLN A 400 7.47 -11.25 -3.67
C GLN A 400 7.85 -11.12 -2.18
N PRO A 401 7.31 -11.95 -1.27
CA PRO A 401 7.66 -11.92 0.16
C PRO A 401 9.15 -12.14 0.43
N VAL A 402 9.82 -12.98 -0.36
CA VAL A 402 11.27 -13.20 -0.31
C VAL A 402 11.93 -12.92 -1.66
N LEU A 403 13.14 -12.36 -1.64
CA LEU A 403 13.95 -12.16 -2.83
C LEU A 403 14.28 -13.51 -3.50
N GLY A 404 14.02 -13.61 -4.80
CA GLY A 404 14.26 -14.85 -5.57
C GLY A 404 13.39 -16.04 -5.16
N GLY A 405 12.33 -15.82 -4.37
CA GLY A 405 11.33 -16.85 -4.10
C GLY A 405 10.62 -17.29 -5.38
N PRO A 406 9.97 -18.47 -5.37
CA PRO A 406 9.04 -18.81 -6.44
C PRO A 406 8.03 -17.64 -6.58
N PRO A 407 7.66 -17.26 -7.82
CA PRO A 407 6.67 -16.21 -8.04
C PRO A 407 5.42 -16.50 -7.21
N ALA A 408 4.75 -15.44 -6.76
CA ALA A 408 3.54 -15.52 -5.97
C ALA A 408 2.59 -16.50 -6.68
N PRO A 409 1.98 -17.45 -5.95
CA PRO A 409 1.15 -18.47 -6.58
C PRO A 409 0.08 -17.77 -7.41
N ASP A 410 0.05 -18.08 -8.71
CA ASP A 410 -0.91 -17.48 -9.64
C ASP A 410 -2.32 -17.67 -9.06
N VAL A 411 -3.02 -16.56 -8.80
CA VAL A 411 -4.39 -16.60 -8.30
C VAL A 411 -5.29 -17.04 -9.45
N ASP A 412 -5.97 -18.18 -9.28
CA ASP A 412 -6.97 -18.65 -10.23
C ASP A 412 -8.21 -17.75 -10.18
N LEU A 413 -8.35 -16.86 -11.17
CA LEU A 413 -9.44 -15.90 -11.29
C LEU A 413 -10.80 -16.57 -11.48
N ALA A 414 -10.84 -17.82 -11.93
CA ALA A 414 -12.08 -18.55 -12.23
C ALA A 414 -12.60 -19.36 -11.03
N ALA A 415 -11.76 -19.66 -10.04
CA ALA A 415 -12.09 -20.56 -8.94
C ALA A 415 -13.36 -20.11 -8.17
N GLY A 416 -14.34 -21.01 -8.07
CA GLY A 416 -15.61 -20.78 -7.35
C GLY A 416 -16.52 -19.70 -7.93
N LYS A 417 -16.25 -19.22 -9.15
CA LYS A 417 -17.01 -18.13 -9.77
C LYS A 417 -18.34 -18.60 -10.40
N PRO A 418 -19.33 -17.71 -10.57
CA PRO A 418 -20.57 -18.06 -11.26
C PRO A 418 -20.32 -18.51 -12.71
N THR A 419 -21.01 -19.55 -13.15
CA THR A 419 -20.88 -20.13 -14.50
C THR A 419 -22.19 -20.16 -15.26
N GLN A 420 -22.11 -20.21 -16.59
CA GLN A 420 -23.23 -20.47 -17.51
C GLN A 420 -22.77 -21.42 -18.63
N GLN A 421 -23.73 -22.01 -19.35
CA GLN A 421 -23.45 -22.95 -20.45
C GLN A 421 -24.56 -22.93 -21.49
N SER A 422 -24.26 -23.41 -22.70
CA SER A 422 -25.26 -23.62 -23.76
C SER A 422 -26.23 -24.75 -23.45
N SER A 423 -25.73 -25.87 -22.96
CA SER A 423 -26.50 -27.04 -22.58
C SER A 423 -25.73 -27.92 -21.59
N GLN A 424 -26.40 -28.92 -21.03
CA GLN A 424 -25.75 -30.00 -20.28
C GLN A 424 -26.43 -31.33 -20.56
N THR A 425 -25.68 -32.41 -20.38
CA THR A 425 -26.18 -33.77 -20.28
C THR A 425 -26.24 -34.19 -18.82
N GLN A 426 -27.37 -34.78 -18.39
CA GLN A 426 -27.58 -35.25 -17.02
C GLN A 426 -27.27 -34.16 -15.95
N HIS A 427 -26.42 -34.49 -14.98
CA HIS A 427 -26.02 -33.63 -13.86
C HIS A 427 -24.64 -32.97 -14.07
N TYR A 428 -24.03 -33.11 -15.25
CA TYR A 428 -22.71 -32.57 -15.57
C TYR A 428 -22.77 -31.09 -15.95
N GLY A 429 -23.07 -30.25 -14.96
CA GLY A 429 -23.24 -28.80 -15.13
C GLY A 429 -21.94 -28.01 -15.10
N SER A 430 -22.02 -26.75 -15.52
CA SER A 430 -20.87 -25.84 -15.66
C SER A 430 -20.16 -25.49 -14.36
N GLY A 431 -20.82 -25.61 -13.21
CA GLY A 431 -20.17 -25.37 -11.91
C GLY A 431 -18.94 -26.25 -11.69
N HIS A 432 -18.90 -27.43 -12.32
CA HIS A 432 -17.77 -28.34 -12.26
C HIS A 432 -16.50 -27.80 -12.94
N VAL A 433 -16.59 -26.78 -13.80
CA VAL A 433 -15.39 -26.23 -14.45
C VAL A 433 -14.60 -25.30 -13.54
N VAL A 434 -15.12 -24.95 -12.37
CA VAL A 434 -14.53 -23.98 -11.43
C VAL A 434 -14.51 -24.47 -9.97
N ASP A 435 -14.91 -25.71 -9.72
CA ASP A 435 -15.03 -26.29 -8.37
C ASP A 435 -13.70 -26.83 -7.81
N ASN A 436 -12.65 -26.86 -8.64
CA ASN A 436 -11.33 -27.44 -8.33
C ASN A 436 -11.34 -28.95 -8.05
N ASP A 437 -12.40 -29.70 -8.39
CA ASP A 437 -12.42 -31.16 -8.32
C ASP A 437 -12.01 -31.76 -9.68
N PRO A 438 -10.82 -32.40 -9.80
CA PRO A 438 -10.40 -33.01 -11.05
C PRO A 438 -11.24 -34.22 -11.47
N ARG A 439 -12.22 -34.66 -10.66
CA ARG A 439 -13.09 -35.82 -10.95
C ARG A 439 -14.48 -35.42 -11.42
N SER A 440 -14.89 -34.16 -11.23
CA SER A 440 -16.13 -33.62 -11.77
C SER A 440 -15.89 -33.08 -13.19
N TYR A 441 -16.96 -32.88 -13.96
CA TYR A 441 -16.86 -32.26 -15.28
C TYR A 441 -18.21 -31.70 -15.75
N TRP A 442 -18.13 -30.71 -16.62
CA TRP A 442 -19.23 -30.29 -17.47
C TRP A 442 -19.24 -31.12 -18.75
N GLU A 443 -20.44 -31.51 -19.20
CA GLU A 443 -20.66 -32.15 -20.50
C GLU A 443 -21.88 -31.53 -21.18
N SER A 444 -21.72 -31.08 -22.42
CA SER A 444 -22.81 -30.55 -23.23
C SER A 444 -23.76 -31.64 -23.76
N ALA A 445 -24.87 -31.24 -24.38
CA ALA A 445 -25.70 -32.16 -25.17
C ALA A 445 -24.90 -32.83 -26.30
N ASN A 446 -25.14 -34.13 -26.51
CA ASN A 446 -24.47 -34.93 -27.53
C ASN A 446 -24.90 -34.54 -28.94
N ASN A 447 -23.96 -34.61 -29.89
CA ASN A 447 -24.14 -34.33 -31.32
C ASN A 447 -24.72 -32.94 -31.63
N ALA A 448 -24.45 -31.95 -30.77
CA ALA A 448 -25.07 -30.63 -30.84
C ALA A 448 -24.06 -29.47 -30.96
N PHE A 449 -22.83 -29.71 -31.42
CA PHE A 449 -21.84 -28.64 -31.61
C PHE A 449 -22.38 -27.52 -32.55
N PRO A 450 -22.03 -26.24 -32.32
CA PRO A 450 -21.14 -25.74 -31.27
C PRO A 450 -21.81 -25.69 -29.89
N GLN A 451 -21.00 -25.87 -28.85
CA GLN A 451 -21.42 -25.81 -27.44
C GLN A 451 -20.46 -24.93 -26.66
N TRP A 452 -20.90 -24.33 -25.56
CA TRP A 452 -20.06 -23.41 -24.79
C TRP A 452 -20.28 -23.50 -23.28
N VAL A 453 -19.23 -23.17 -22.53
CA VAL A 453 -19.25 -22.94 -21.09
C VAL A 453 -18.57 -21.61 -20.78
N GLN A 454 -19.07 -20.89 -19.78
CA GLN A 454 -18.67 -19.52 -19.46
C GLN A 454 -18.50 -19.34 -17.96
N VAL A 455 -17.57 -18.47 -17.58
CA VAL A 455 -17.39 -17.97 -16.21
C VAL A 455 -17.56 -16.44 -16.15
N ASP A 456 -18.25 -15.93 -15.13
CA ASP A 456 -18.25 -14.51 -14.73
C ASP A 456 -17.19 -14.29 -13.66
N LEU A 457 -16.13 -13.54 -13.96
CA LEU A 457 -15.06 -13.24 -13.01
C LEU A 457 -15.55 -12.34 -11.85
N GLY A 458 -16.73 -11.72 -11.99
CA GLY A 458 -17.35 -10.81 -11.04
C GLY A 458 -16.86 -9.37 -11.19
N THR A 459 -15.60 -9.19 -11.55
CA THR A 459 -14.96 -7.92 -11.87
C THR A 459 -14.12 -8.06 -13.14
N PRO A 460 -13.95 -6.98 -13.94
CA PRO A 460 -13.03 -7.00 -15.07
C PRO A 460 -11.61 -7.40 -14.62
N ALA A 461 -10.96 -8.29 -15.38
CA ALA A 461 -9.61 -8.77 -15.16
C ALA A 461 -8.91 -9.06 -16.49
N ALA A 462 -7.58 -9.11 -16.49
CA ALA A 462 -6.76 -9.27 -17.68
C ALA A 462 -6.02 -10.63 -17.69
N PRO A 463 -6.68 -11.75 -17.98
CA PRO A 463 -6.04 -13.05 -17.96
C PRO A 463 -5.02 -13.19 -19.10
N GLY A 464 -3.75 -13.43 -18.77
CA GLY A 464 -2.67 -13.77 -19.71
C GLY A 464 -2.56 -15.27 -19.99
N ARG A 465 -3.17 -16.13 -19.17
CA ARG A 465 -3.08 -17.58 -19.29
C ARG A 465 -4.37 -18.28 -18.88
N ALA A 466 -4.77 -19.30 -19.65
CA ALA A 466 -5.82 -20.25 -19.25
C ALA A 466 -5.25 -21.66 -19.17
N VAL A 467 -5.70 -22.44 -18.17
CA VAL A 467 -5.43 -23.88 -18.09
C VAL A 467 -6.76 -24.61 -18.16
N LEU A 468 -6.90 -25.49 -19.14
CA LEU A 468 -8.09 -26.31 -19.36
C LEU A 468 -7.76 -27.74 -19.00
N THR A 469 -8.63 -28.43 -18.27
CA THR A 469 -8.42 -29.83 -17.89
C THR A 469 -9.61 -30.72 -18.25
N LEU A 470 -9.31 -32.01 -18.41
CA LEU A 470 -10.26 -33.12 -18.33
C LEU A 470 -9.91 -34.00 -17.13
N PRO A 471 -10.84 -34.86 -16.66
CA PRO A 471 -10.51 -35.76 -15.56
C PRO A 471 -9.30 -36.64 -15.90
N PRO A 472 -8.37 -36.85 -14.96
CA PRO A 472 -7.08 -37.48 -15.26
C PRO A 472 -7.18 -39.00 -15.42
N ASP A 473 -8.37 -39.59 -15.24
CA ASP A 473 -8.58 -41.03 -15.36
C ASP A 473 -8.24 -41.52 -16.79
N PRO A 474 -7.38 -42.55 -16.95
CA PRO A 474 -7.03 -43.10 -18.25
C PRO A 474 -8.24 -43.49 -19.13
N ALA A 475 -9.40 -43.78 -18.54
CA ALA A 475 -10.65 -44.09 -19.25
C ALA A 475 -11.14 -42.92 -20.14
N TRP A 476 -10.71 -41.68 -19.87
CA TRP A 476 -10.98 -40.56 -20.76
C TRP A 476 -10.21 -40.69 -22.09
N GLY A 477 -9.06 -41.35 -22.11
CA GLY A 477 -8.28 -41.55 -23.32
C GLY A 477 -7.78 -40.24 -23.96
N ARG A 478 -6.82 -40.38 -24.87
CA ARG A 478 -6.26 -39.26 -25.62
C ARG A 478 -7.29 -38.74 -26.63
N ARG A 479 -7.50 -37.43 -26.66
CA ARG A 479 -8.50 -36.77 -27.52
C ARG A 479 -8.13 -35.35 -27.87
N THR A 480 -8.65 -34.85 -28.98
CA THR A 480 -8.54 -33.43 -29.36
C THR A 480 -9.91 -32.77 -29.28
N GLN A 481 -10.00 -31.62 -28.61
CA GLN A 481 -11.17 -30.75 -28.67
C GLN A 481 -10.81 -29.46 -29.41
N VAL A 482 -11.67 -29.01 -30.34
CA VAL A 482 -11.47 -27.70 -31.01
C VAL A 482 -12.18 -26.62 -30.22
N ILE A 483 -11.39 -25.71 -29.63
CA ILE A 483 -11.84 -24.71 -28.66
C ILE A 483 -11.44 -23.30 -29.13
N ALA A 484 -12.37 -22.35 -29.11
CA ALA A 484 -12.08 -20.93 -29.13
C ALA A 484 -12.27 -20.33 -27.72
N VAL A 485 -11.53 -19.28 -27.40
CA VAL A 485 -11.76 -18.48 -26.19
C VAL A 485 -12.41 -17.18 -26.61
N GLU A 486 -13.55 -16.90 -26.04
CA GLU A 486 -14.34 -15.70 -26.27
C GLU A 486 -14.40 -14.87 -24.99
N SER A 487 -14.53 -13.56 -25.14
CA SER A 487 -14.63 -12.63 -24.04
C SER A 487 -15.77 -11.64 -24.20
N SER A 488 -16.28 -11.19 -23.06
CA SER A 488 -17.31 -10.16 -22.99
C SER A 488 -17.13 -9.28 -21.74
N SER A 489 -17.58 -8.04 -21.82
CA SER A 489 -17.70 -7.12 -20.69
C SER A 489 -19.09 -7.16 -20.04
N ASP A 490 -20.13 -7.56 -20.79
CA ASP A 490 -21.54 -7.50 -20.39
C ASP A 490 -22.20 -8.87 -20.25
N GLY A 491 -21.56 -9.94 -20.74
CA GLY A 491 -22.05 -11.31 -20.69
C GLY A 491 -23.09 -11.62 -21.77
N GLN A 492 -23.32 -10.69 -22.70
CA GLN A 492 -24.27 -10.79 -23.81
C GLN A 492 -23.54 -10.82 -25.16
N SER A 493 -22.67 -9.84 -25.40
CA SER A 493 -21.93 -9.71 -26.67
C SER A 493 -20.53 -10.26 -26.51
N PHE A 494 -20.18 -11.28 -27.29
CA PHE A 494 -18.88 -11.94 -27.21
C PHE A 494 -18.00 -11.61 -28.42
N SER A 495 -16.71 -11.45 -28.14
CA SER A 495 -15.65 -11.27 -29.13
C SER A 495 -14.61 -12.37 -28.96
N VAL A 496 -13.92 -12.74 -30.04
CA VAL A 496 -12.89 -13.79 -29.97
C VAL A 496 -11.65 -13.24 -29.28
N LEU A 497 -11.32 -13.80 -28.11
CA LEU A 497 -10.11 -13.52 -27.35
C LEU A 497 -8.93 -14.39 -27.84
N LYS A 498 -9.22 -15.64 -28.22
CA LYS A 498 -8.29 -16.57 -28.85
C LYS A 498 -9.02 -17.38 -29.93
N PRO A 499 -8.52 -17.39 -31.19
CA PRO A 499 -9.14 -18.16 -32.28
C PRO A 499 -9.25 -19.66 -31.98
N ALA A 500 -10.20 -20.31 -32.65
CA ALA A 500 -10.41 -21.75 -32.53
C ALA A 500 -9.16 -22.53 -32.95
N ALA A 501 -8.74 -23.47 -32.10
CA ALA A 501 -7.66 -24.42 -32.40
C ALA A 501 -7.96 -25.78 -31.77
N GLY A 502 -7.39 -26.85 -32.33
CA GLY A 502 -7.42 -28.17 -31.74
C GLY A 502 -6.46 -28.26 -30.56
N TYR A 503 -6.97 -28.62 -29.38
CA TYR A 503 -6.17 -28.86 -28.19
C TYR A 503 -6.26 -30.33 -27.81
N GLU A 504 -5.10 -30.97 -27.73
CA GLU A 504 -4.98 -32.37 -27.38
C GLU A 504 -4.90 -32.55 -25.87
N PHE A 505 -5.83 -33.31 -25.33
CA PHE A 505 -5.82 -33.79 -23.95
C PHE A 505 -5.33 -35.23 -23.96
N ASP A 506 -4.27 -35.49 -23.20
CA ASP A 506 -3.69 -36.81 -23.04
C ASP A 506 -3.59 -37.16 -21.54
N PRO A 507 -4.25 -38.24 -21.07
CA PRO A 507 -4.13 -38.68 -19.69
C PRO A 507 -2.66 -38.94 -19.28
N ALA A 508 -1.80 -39.34 -20.23
CA ALA A 508 -0.37 -39.55 -19.97
C ALA A 508 0.38 -38.27 -19.57
N THR A 509 -0.15 -37.10 -19.93
CA THR A 509 0.39 -35.78 -19.56
C THR A 509 -0.54 -35.02 -18.60
N GLY A 510 -1.45 -35.74 -17.92
CA GLY A 510 -2.34 -35.18 -16.91
C GLY A 510 -3.63 -34.55 -17.44
N ASN A 511 -4.01 -34.80 -18.71
CA ASN A 511 -5.24 -34.31 -19.32
C ASN A 511 -5.43 -32.79 -19.17
N ALA A 512 -4.34 -32.02 -19.34
CA ALA A 512 -4.33 -30.58 -19.19
C ALA A 512 -3.70 -29.90 -20.41
N VAL A 513 -4.26 -28.75 -20.80
CA VAL A 513 -3.72 -27.89 -21.85
C VAL A 513 -3.63 -26.45 -21.36
N THR A 514 -2.56 -25.76 -21.74
CA THR A 514 -2.34 -24.35 -21.37
C THR A 514 -2.45 -23.46 -22.61
N LEU A 515 -3.26 -22.42 -22.51
CA LEU A 515 -3.52 -21.45 -23.56
C LEU A 515 -2.95 -20.10 -23.15
N GLN A 516 -2.11 -19.51 -23.99
CA GLN A 516 -1.72 -18.11 -23.86
C GLN A 516 -2.84 -17.19 -24.33
N LEU A 517 -3.18 -16.20 -23.52
CA LEU A 517 -4.20 -15.20 -23.75
C LEU A 517 -3.55 -13.81 -23.87
N PRO A 518 -4.22 -12.83 -24.51
CA PRO A 518 -3.61 -11.53 -24.78
C PRO A 518 -3.52 -10.60 -23.55
N GLY A 519 -4.02 -10.99 -22.37
CA GLY A 519 -4.04 -10.11 -21.19
C GLY A 519 -4.96 -8.90 -21.37
N SER A 520 -6.01 -9.02 -22.18
CA SER A 520 -7.01 -7.96 -22.37
C SER A 520 -8.02 -7.98 -21.23
N GLU A 521 -8.51 -6.81 -20.82
CA GLU A 521 -9.51 -6.69 -19.75
C GLU A 521 -10.86 -7.27 -20.19
N VAL A 522 -11.34 -8.27 -19.45
CA VAL A 522 -12.58 -9.01 -19.71
C VAL A 522 -13.29 -9.30 -18.39
N ARG A 523 -14.62 -9.38 -18.40
CA ARG A 523 -15.39 -9.82 -17.22
C ARG A 523 -15.87 -11.26 -17.37
N TYR A 524 -16.26 -11.64 -18.58
CA TYR A 524 -16.73 -12.97 -18.88
C TYR A 524 -15.77 -13.64 -19.84
N VAL A 525 -15.42 -14.88 -19.53
CA VAL A 525 -14.64 -15.75 -20.42
C VAL A 525 -15.51 -16.94 -20.79
N ARG A 526 -15.63 -17.21 -22.09
CA ARG A 526 -16.41 -18.31 -22.65
C ARG A 526 -15.52 -19.20 -23.50
N LEU A 527 -15.62 -20.51 -23.31
CA LEU A 527 -14.97 -21.50 -24.14
C LEU A 527 -16.01 -22.06 -25.11
N ALA A 528 -15.76 -21.92 -26.41
CA ALA A 528 -16.63 -22.41 -27.47
C ALA A 528 -16.02 -23.66 -28.12
N PHE A 529 -16.73 -24.78 -28.02
CA PHE A 529 -16.34 -26.10 -28.50
C PHE A 529 -17.05 -26.41 -29.82
N THR A 530 -16.30 -26.84 -30.84
CA THR A 530 -16.86 -27.19 -32.16
C THR A 530 -16.64 -28.64 -32.56
N SER A 531 -15.71 -29.35 -31.91
CA SER A 531 -15.54 -30.79 -32.06
C SER A 531 -14.79 -31.38 -30.87
N ASN A 532 -14.95 -32.68 -30.66
CA ASN A 532 -14.22 -33.49 -29.68
C ASN A 532 -14.07 -34.91 -30.29
N THR A 533 -12.84 -35.42 -30.40
CA THR A 533 -12.59 -36.73 -31.00
C THR A 533 -12.89 -37.91 -30.06
N GLY A 534 -12.98 -37.66 -28.75
CA GLY A 534 -13.22 -38.70 -27.74
C GLY A 534 -14.69 -38.93 -27.41
N TRP A 535 -15.54 -37.92 -27.62
CA TRP A 535 -16.98 -37.98 -27.34
C TRP A 535 -17.73 -36.93 -28.16
N PRO A 536 -18.99 -37.15 -28.59
CA PRO A 536 -19.72 -36.18 -29.41
C PRO A 536 -20.29 -34.99 -28.61
N ALA A 537 -19.56 -34.47 -27.61
CA ALA A 537 -19.96 -33.33 -26.78
C ALA A 537 -18.74 -32.50 -26.35
N GLY A 538 -18.96 -31.23 -25.99
CA GLY A 538 -17.96 -30.43 -25.29
C GLY A 538 -17.84 -30.93 -23.86
N GLN A 539 -16.62 -31.16 -23.39
CA GLN A 539 -16.36 -31.65 -22.03
C GLN A 539 -15.22 -30.87 -21.38
N LEU A 540 -15.34 -30.56 -20.09
CA LEU A 540 -14.30 -29.84 -19.34
C LEU A 540 -14.43 -30.10 -17.82
N SER A 541 -13.33 -30.45 -17.15
CA SER A 541 -13.28 -30.56 -15.68
C SER A 541 -12.69 -29.34 -14.99
N GLY A 542 -12.06 -28.44 -15.73
CA GLY A 542 -11.46 -27.25 -15.14
C GLY A 542 -11.15 -26.19 -16.17
N LEU A 543 -11.52 -24.95 -15.85
CA LEU A 543 -11.05 -23.72 -16.44
C LEU A 543 -10.39 -22.91 -15.34
N LYS A 544 -9.07 -22.76 -15.42
CA LYS A 544 -8.32 -21.87 -14.54
C LYS A 544 -7.80 -20.67 -15.33
N LEU A 545 -7.88 -19.49 -14.76
CA LEU A 545 -7.48 -18.24 -15.41
C LEU A 545 -6.46 -17.50 -14.54
N PHE A 546 -5.38 -17.06 -15.16
CA PHE A 546 -4.26 -16.40 -14.47
C PHE A 546 -3.86 -15.16 -15.26
N THR A 547 -3.45 -14.10 -14.56
CA THR A 547 -2.94 -12.86 -15.15
C THR A 547 -1.58 -13.03 -15.78
#